data_AF-A0A661N5V4-F1
#
_entry.id   AF-A0A661N5V4-F1
#
_cell.length_a   1.000
_cell.length_b   1.000
_cell.length_c   1.000
_cell.angle_alpha   90.00
_cell.angle_beta   90.00
_cell.angle_gamma   90.00
#
_symmetry.space_group_name_H-M   'P 1'
#
loop_
_entity.id
_entity.type
_entity.pdbx_description
1 polymer ?
#
loop_
_entity_poly.entity_id
_entity_poly.type
_entity_poly.pdbx_seq_one_letter_code
_entity_poly.pdbx_strand_id
1 'polypeptide(L)'
;MQKPNTLGASASDTSEHEGAVKPNANKKGGNKPNNVRKIRIERMMSKAELARRANLSVLTIDRVEKGFGCRMDTKRKILEALGLRLADRVRVFGEEE
;
A
#
# COMPACT_ATOMS: atom_id res chain seq x y z
N MET A 1 29.08 -32.81 46.62
CA MET A 1 27.81 -32.12 46.33
C MET A 1 27.97 -30.64 46.63
N GLN A 2 27.69 -29.77 45.64
CA GLN A 2 27.03 -28.46 45.76
C GLN A 2 27.27 -27.71 44.44
N LYS A 3 26.20 -27.60 43.65
CA LYS A 3 26.17 -26.87 42.38
C LYS A 3 26.04 -25.37 42.68
N PRO A 4 26.76 -24.47 41.99
CA PRO A 4 26.30 -23.09 41.89
C PRO A 4 25.46 -22.92 40.63
N ASN A 5 24.16 -22.76 40.84
CA ASN A 5 23.18 -22.33 39.85
C ASN A 5 23.26 -20.79 39.79
N THR A 6 23.81 -20.20 38.72
CA THR A 6 23.78 -18.75 38.51
C THR A 6 22.87 -18.43 37.34
N LEU A 7 21.95 -17.52 37.65
CA LEU A 7 20.84 -17.03 36.86
C LEU A 7 21.26 -16.48 35.50
N GLY A 8 20.42 -16.72 34.50
CA GLY A 8 20.43 -15.96 33.26
C GLY A 8 19.96 -14.53 33.47
N ALA A 9 20.50 -13.62 32.67
CA ALA A 9 19.89 -12.34 32.34
C ALA A 9 20.35 -11.92 30.95
N SER A 10 19.37 -11.60 30.11
CA SER A 10 19.50 -11.07 28.76
C SER A 10 20.36 -9.81 28.70
N ALA A 11 21.11 -9.66 27.60
CA ALA A 11 21.36 -8.36 26.99
C ALA A 11 21.54 -8.56 25.48
N SER A 12 20.42 -8.64 24.78
CA SER A 12 20.35 -8.42 23.34
C SER A 12 20.67 -6.95 23.07
N ASP A 13 21.89 -6.67 22.64
CA ASP A 13 22.29 -5.36 22.12
C ASP A 13 21.87 -5.27 20.64
N THR A 14 20.57 -5.08 20.41
CA THR A 14 20.09 -4.53 19.14
C THR A 14 20.02 -3.02 19.33
N SER A 15 21.07 -2.34 18.90
CA SER A 15 21.07 -0.89 18.77
C SER A 15 20.09 -0.48 17.67
N GLU A 16 18.87 -0.19 18.09
CA GLU A 16 17.85 0.48 17.32
C GLU A 16 18.35 1.89 16.97
N HIS A 17 18.75 2.11 15.72
CA HIS A 17 18.94 3.45 15.21
C HIS A 17 17.57 3.98 14.73
N GLU A 18 16.83 4.53 15.70
CA GLU A 18 15.66 5.39 15.52
C GLU A 18 16.04 6.61 14.66
N GLY A 19 15.95 6.43 13.34
CA GLY A 19 16.08 7.50 12.36
C GLY A 19 14.80 8.32 12.28
N ALA A 20 14.78 9.43 13.01
CA ALA A 20 13.73 10.46 13.03
C ALA A 20 12.98 10.65 11.71
N VAL A 21 11.71 10.22 11.68
CA VAL A 21 10.78 10.49 10.58
C VAL A 21 10.41 11.97 10.63
N LYS A 22 11.04 12.77 9.76
CA LYS A 22 10.65 14.17 9.53
C LYS A 22 9.20 14.20 9.01
N PRO A 23 8.26 14.94 9.63
CA PRO A 23 6.91 15.08 9.11
C PRO A 23 6.97 16.03 7.91
N ASN A 24 7.01 15.48 6.69
CA ASN A 24 6.92 16.30 5.50
C ASN A 24 5.46 16.70 5.27
N ALA A 25 5.11 17.88 5.80
CA ALA A 25 3.85 18.55 5.54
C ALA A 25 3.77 18.88 4.04
N ASN A 26 3.07 18.04 3.27
CA ASN A 26 2.68 18.41 1.92
C ASN A 26 1.17 18.30 1.75
N LYS A 27 0.58 19.48 1.53
CA LYS A 27 -0.83 19.83 1.34
C LYS A 27 -1.73 18.66 0.88
N LYS A 28 -2.79 18.42 1.65
CA LYS A 28 -3.96 17.62 1.25
C LYS A 28 -4.63 18.27 0.03
N GLY A 29 -4.12 17.98 -1.18
CA GLY A 29 -4.94 18.06 -2.39
C GLY A 29 -6.09 17.08 -2.22
N GLY A 30 -7.32 17.52 -2.49
CA GLY A 30 -8.55 16.77 -2.21
C GLY A 30 -8.50 15.37 -2.83
N ASN A 31 -8.11 14.39 -2.03
CA ASN A 31 -8.11 12.99 -2.42
C ASN A 31 -9.56 12.55 -2.53
N LYS A 32 -9.99 12.24 -3.75
CA LYS A 32 -11.32 11.64 -3.95
C LYS A 32 -11.30 10.22 -3.37
N PRO A 33 -12.31 9.83 -2.58
CA PRO A 33 -12.39 8.48 -2.05
C PRO A 33 -12.51 7.49 -3.20
N ASN A 34 -11.71 6.43 -3.16
CA ASN A 34 -11.79 5.33 -4.12
C ASN A 34 -11.76 3.97 -3.40
N ASN A 35 -12.15 2.92 -4.14
CA ASN A 35 -12.28 1.57 -3.63
C ASN A 35 -11.09 0.66 -4.01
N VAL A 36 -10.06 1.21 -4.66
CA VAL A 36 -8.93 0.41 -5.19
C VAL A 36 -8.23 -0.37 -4.07
N ARG A 37 -7.93 0.29 -2.94
CA ARG A 37 -7.31 -0.36 -1.78
C ARG A 37 -8.19 -1.46 -1.21
N LYS A 38 -9.50 -1.21 -1.08
CA LYS A 38 -10.47 -2.16 -0.53
C LYS A 38 -10.54 -3.42 -1.39
N ILE A 39 -10.75 -3.25 -2.70
CA ILE A 39 -10.86 -4.36 -3.66
C ILE A 39 -9.55 -5.15 -3.73
N ARG A 40 -8.40 -4.47 -3.66
CA ARG A 40 -7.11 -5.16 -3.62
C ARG A 40 -6.98 -6.08 -2.40
N ILE A 41 -7.38 -5.60 -1.21
CA ILE A 41 -7.33 -6.38 0.03
C ILE A 41 -8.34 -7.53 -0.01
N GLU A 42 -9.55 -7.29 -0.50
CA GLU A 42 -10.58 -8.33 -0.69
C GLU A 42 -10.08 -9.47 -1.59
N ARG A 43 -9.23 -9.16 -2.57
CA ARG A 43 -8.60 -10.15 -3.46
C ARG A 43 -7.27 -10.70 -2.94
N MET A 44 -6.91 -10.42 -1.68
CA MET A 44 -5.65 -10.85 -1.04
C MET A 44 -4.38 -10.45 -1.80
N MET A 45 -4.42 -9.36 -2.58
CA MET A 45 -3.28 -8.92 -3.36
C MET A 45 -2.42 -7.89 -2.59
N SER A 46 -1.10 -8.01 -2.67
CA SER A 46 -0.20 -6.95 -2.18
C SER A 46 -0.13 -5.76 -3.15
N LYS A 47 0.30 -4.58 -2.69
CA LYS A 47 0.51 -3.41 -3.58
C LYS A 47 1.48 -3.74 -4.72
N ALA A 48 2.57 -4.43 -4.41
CA ALA A 48 3.58 -4.83 -5.37
C ALA A 48 3.03 -5.83 -6.40
N GLU A 49 2.16 -6.74 -5.96
CA GLU A 49 1.51 -7.69 -6.86
C GLU A 49 0.53 -7.01 -7.82
N LEU A 50 -0.30 -6.10 -7.33
CA LEU A 50 -1.18 -5.30 -8.19
C LEU A 50 -0.39 -4.49 -9.23
N ALA A 51 0.71 -3.88 -8.79
CA ALA A 51 1.59 -3.11 -9.66
C ALA A 51 2.19 -3.99 -10.78
N ARG A 52 2.68 -5.20 -10.43
CA ARG A 52 3.21 -6.16 -11.41
C ARG A 52 2.14 -6.60 -12.42
N ARG A 53 0.95 -6.96 -11.95
CA ARG A 53 -0.17 -7.39 -12.82
C ARG A 53 -0.65 -6.27 -13.74
N ALA A 54 -0.67 -5.03 -13.26
CA ALA A 54 -1.08 -3.86 -14.04
C ALA A 54 0.04 -3.30 -14.94
N ASN A 55 1.25 -3.85 -14.87
CA ASN A 55 2.44 -3.28 -15.50
C ASN A 55 2.66 -1.79 -15.14
N LEU A 56 2.57 -1.49 -13.84
CA LEU A 56 2.73 -0.15 -13.26
C LEU A 56 3.79 -0.16 -12.16
N SER A 57 4.27 1.02 -11.78
CA SER A 57 5.12 1.15 -10.60
C SER A 57 4.31 1.02 -9.31
N VAL A 58 4.94 0.51 -8.25
CA VAL A 58 4.30 0.44 -6.91
C VAL A 58 3.92 1.83 -6.40
N LEU A 59 4.73 2.84 -6.72
CA LEU A 59 4.45 4.25 -6.40
C LEU A 59 3.17 4.75 -7.09
N THR A 60 2.94 4.37 -8.35
CA THR A 60 1.72 4.71 -9.08
C THR A 60 0.49 4.13 -8.40
N ILE A 61 0.54 2.84 -8.02
CA ILE A 61 -0.56 2.20 -7.27
C ILE A 61 -0.79 2.89 -5.92
N ASP A 62 0.27 3.21 -5.18
CA ASP A 62 0.16 3.89 -3.89
C ASP A 62 -0.51 5.28 -4.02
N ARG A 63 -0.19 6.03 -5.07
CA ARG A 63 -0.87 7.30 -5.36
C ARG A 63 -2.32 7.10 -5.73
N VAL A 64 -2.63 6.12 -6.60
CA VAL A 64 -4.01 5.82 -6.96
C VAL A 64 -4.82 5.42 -5.72
N GLU A 65 -4.32 4.54 -4.85
CA GLU A 65 -5.00 4.17 -3.59
C GLU A 65 -5.23 5.35 -2.65
N LYS A 66 -4.37 6.36 -2.69
CA LYS A 66 -4.54 7.57 -1.89
C LYS A 66 -5.64 8.47 -2.44
N GLY A 67 -6.05 8.34 -3.70
CA GLY A 67 -7.07 9.21 -4.31
C GLY A 67 -6.51 10.25 -5.26
N PHE A 68 -5.25 10.12 -5.68
CA PHE A 68 -4.69 10.94 -6.75
C PHE A 68 -5.24 10.47 -8.10
N GLY A 69 -5.60 11.43 -8.96
CA GLY A 69 -6.03 11.16 -10.33
C GLY A 69 -4.97 10.43 -11.15
N CYS A 70 -5.42 9.69 -12.16
CA CYS A 70 -4.56 8.92 -13.05
C CYS A 70 -5.12 8.87 -14.48
N ARG A 71 -4.23 8.56 -15.44
CA ARG A 71 -4.63 8.46 -16.85
C ARG A 71 -5.61 7.31 -17.05
N MET A 72 -6.48 7.45 -18.06
CA MET A 72 -7.44 6.40 -18.44
C MET A 72 -6.77 5.06 -18.76
N ASP A 73 -5.57 5.08 -19.34
CA ASP A 73 -4.75 3.88 -19.56
C ASP A 73 -4.39 3.17 -18.25
N THR A 74 -3.99 3.95 -17.23
CA THR A 74 -3.68 3.44 -15.89
C THR A 74 -4.91 2.81 -15.24
N LYS A 75 -6.08 3.45 -15.36
CA LYS A 75 -7.35 2.88 -14.87
C LYS A 75 -7.68 1.55 -15.53
N ARG A 76 -7.55 1.47 -16.86
CA ARG A 76 -7.78 0.23 -17.64
C ARG A 76 -6.87 -0.88 -17.14
N LYS A 77 -5.57 -0.61 -17.02
CA LYS A 77 -4.58 -1.58 -16.51
C LYS A 77 -4.90 -2.07 -15.10
N ILE A 78 -5.33 -1.18 -14.21
CA ILE A 78 -5.73 -1.54 -12.85
C ILE A 78 -7.00 -2.39 -12.85
N LEU A 79 -8.01 -2.06 -13.67
CA LEU A 79 -9.24 -2.86 -13.79
C LEU A 79 -8.93 -4.26 -14.30
N GLU A 80 -8.12 -4.38 -15.35
CA GLU A 80 -7.69 -5.66 -15.91
C GLU A 80 -6.90 -6.50 -14.87
N ALA A 81 -5.97 -5.86 -14.15
CA ALA A 81 -5.20 -6.52 -13.09
C ALA A 81 -6.06 -6.99 -11.91
N LEU A 82 -7.14 -6.27 -11.63
CA LEU A 82 -8.16 -6.65 -10.66
C LEU A 82 -9.20 -7.61 -11.24
N GLY A 83 -9.10 -8.04 -12.51
CA GLY A 83 -10.09 -8.92 -13.14
C GLY A 83 -11.50 -8.34 -13.15
N LEU A 84 -11.61 -7.03 -13.40
CA LEU A 84 -12.86 -6.27 -13.49
C LEU A 84 -13.08 -5.76 -14.91
N ARG A 85 -14.34 -5.44 -15.23
CA ARG A 85 -14.68 -4.91 -16.55
C ARG A 85 -14.49 -3.40 -16.58
N LEU A 86 -14.37 -2.83 -17.78
CA LEU A 86 -14.30 -1.36 -17.95
C LEU A 86 -15.56 -0.65 -17.39
N ALA A 87 -16.71 -1.33 -17.39
CA ALA A 87 -17.95 -0.81 -16.80
C ALA A 87 -17.87 -0.65 -15.27
N ASP A 88 -16.99 -1.40 -14.59
CA ASP A 88 -16.78 -1.30 -13.13
C ASP A 88 -15.97 -0.05 -12.74
N ARG A 89 -15.52 0.77 -13.70
CA ARG A 89 -14.70 1.96 -13.44
C ARG A 89 -15.30 2.84 -12.35
N VAL A 90 -16.60 3.12 -12.44
CA VAL A 90 -17.30 4.00 -11.48
C VAL A 90 -17.28 3.41 -10.07
N ARG A 91 -17.47 2.09 -9.96
CA ARG A 91 -17.41 1.36 -8.67
C ARG A 91 -16.00 1.37 -8.06
N VAL A 92 -14.96 1.37 -8.89
CA VAL A 92 -13.56 1.26 -8.44
C VAL A 92 -12.96 2.64 -8.12
N PHE A 93 -13.18 3.62 -9.00
CA PHE A 93 -12.55 4.95 -8.95
C PHE A 93 -13.50 6.08 -8.55
N GLY A 94 -14.82 5.86 -8.52
CA GLY A 94 -15.84 6.89 -8.27
C GLY A 94 -16.43 7.49 -9.55
N GLU A 95 -17.48 8.30 -9.40
CA GLU A 95 -18.25 8.91 -10.50
C GLU A 95 -17.54 10.08 -11.18
N GLU A 96 -16.56 10.71 -10.53
CA GLU A 96 -15.91 11.91 -11.06
C GLU A 96 -14.40 11.73 -11.32
N GLU A 97 -14.09 11.19 -12.50
CA GLU A 97 -12.84 11.50 -13.22
C GLU A 97 -12.97 11.22 -14.72
#